data_AF-A0A2P2MZS8-F1
#
_entry.id   AF-A0A2P2MZS8-F1
#
_cell.length_a   1.000
_cell.length_b   1.000
_cell.length_c   1.000
_cell.angle_alpha   90.00
_cell.angle_beta   90.00
_cell.angle_gamma   90.00
#
_symmetry.space_group_name_H-M   'P 1'
#
loop_
_entity.id
_entity.type
_entity.pdbx_description
1 polymer ?
#
loop_
_entity_poly.entity_id
_entity_poly.type
_entity_poly.pdbx_seq_one_letter_code
_entity_poly.pdbx_strand_id
1 'polypeptide(L)' 'MFNRVEFCPRAIAEFASLGDNKPPESLVMKVRMHLLSVGWKIGRMKYKNSFGYKYISPDKSEIYLT' A
#
# COMPACT_ATOMS: atom_id res chain seq x y z
N MET A 1 -1.04 -10.16 14.96
CA MET A 1 -0.02 -10.94 14.21
C MET A 1 -0.57 -11.10 12.80
N PHE A 2 0.06 -10.63 11.71
CA PHE A 2 1.44 -10.89 11.32
C PHE A 2 2.15 -9.65 10.73
N ASN A 3 3.32 -9.41 11.31
CA ASN A 3 4.38 -8.54 10.86
C ASN A 3 5.14 -9.28 9.74
N ARG A 4 4.51 -9.47 8.56
CA ARG A 4 5.21 -10.03 7.39
C ARG A 4 5.40 -8.91 6.39
N VAL A 5 6.48 -8.19 6.62
CA VAL A 5 7.10 -7.33 5.63
C VAL A 5 7.78 -8.26 4.63
N GLU A 6 7.40 -8.18 3.35
CA GLU A 6 7.90 -9.06 2.29
C GLU A 6 8.27 -8.23 1.06
N PHE A 7 9.46 -8.45 0.52
CA PHE A 7 9.95 -7.71 -0.63
C PHE A 7 9.35 -8.29 -1.94
N CYS A 8 8.24 -7.70 -2.39
CA CYS A 8 7.49 -8.15 -3.57
C CYS A 8 7.49 -7.13 -4.74
N PRO A 9 8.62 -6.89 -5.43
CA PRO A 9 8.70 -5.88 -6.49
C PRO A 9 7.78 -6.20 -7.69
N ARG A 10 7.55 -7.48 -7.96
CA ARG A 10 6.64 -7.91 -9.03
C ARG A 10 5.18 -7.48 -8.77
N ALA A 11 4.77 -7.41 -7.51
CA ALA A 11 3.42 -6.94 -7.16
C ALA A 11 3.22 -5.47 -7.52
N ILE A 12 4.28 -4.64 -7.49
CA ILE A 12 4.22 -3.24 -7.92
C ILE A 12 3.99 -3.16 -9.44
N ALA A 13 4.74 -3.94 -10.22
CA ALA A 13 4.58 -3.97 -11.67
C ALA A 13 3.19 -4.49 -12.09
N GLU A 14 2.72 -5.57 -11.47
CA GLU A 14 1.37 -6.11 -11.72
C GLU A 14 0.27 -5.11 -11.34
N PHE A 15 0.42 -4.41 -10.20
CA PHE A 15 -0.53 -3.39 -9.79
C PHE A 15 -0.57 -2.21 -10.76
N ALA A 16 0.59 -1.70 -11.19
CA ALA A 16 0.68 -0.61 -12.15
C ALA A 16 0.09 -0.97 -13.52
N SER A 17 0.19 -2.25 -13.92
CA SER A 17 -0.31 -2.74 -15.21
C SER A 17 -1.85 -2.83 -15.28
N LEU A 18 -2.56 -2.72 -14.15
CA LEU A 18 -4.03 -2.80 -14.14
C LEU A 18 -4.72 -1.53 -14.63
N GLY A 19 -4.04 -0.38 -14.64
CA GLY A 19 -4.64 0.91 -14.97
C GLY A 19 -5.83 1.24 -14.05
N ASP A 20 -6.98 1.55 -14.64
CA ASP A 20 -8.22 1.88 -13.91
C ASP A 20 -8.98 0.65 -13.37
N ASN A 21 -8.52 -0.57 -13.67
CA ASN A 21 -9.20 -1.77 -13.19
C ASN A 21 -9.01 -1.95 -11.69
N LYS A 22 -10.08 -2.42 -11.02
CA LYS A 22 -10.04 -2.71 -9.59
C LYS A 22 -9.05 -3.84 -9.30
N PRO A 23 -8.00 -3.61 -8.49
CA PRO A 23 -7.02 -4.64 -8.17
C PRO A 23 -7.60 -5.69 -7.21
N PRO A 24 -7.20 -6.98 -7.36
CA PRO A 24 -7.52 -8.00 -6.38
C PRO A 24 -6.96 -7.64 -4.99
N GLU A 25 -7.68 -7.96 -3.92
CA GLU A 25 -7.27 -7.63 -2.55
C GLU A 25 -5.92 -8.28 -2.17
N SER A 26 -5.66 -9.50 -2.68
CA SER A 26 -4.38 -10.20 -2.48
C SER A 26 -3.20 -9.45 -3.10
N LEU A 27 -3.41 -8.81 -4.26
CA LEU A 27 -2.39 -8.00 -4.92
C LEU A 27 -2.13 -6.71 -4.13
N VAL A 28 -3.21 -6.04 -3.67
CA VAL A 28 -3.11 -4.86 -2.80
C VAL A 28 -2.33 -5.18 -1.53
N MET A 29 -2.56 -6.35 -0.92
CA MET A 29 -1.84 -6.79 0.26
C MET A 29 -0.34 -6.95 -0.01
N LYS A 30 0.05 -7.61 -1.11
CA LYS A 30 1.46 -7.78 -1.50
C LYS A 30 2.15 -6.45 -1.78
N VAL A 31 1.46 -5.50 -2.42
CA VAL A 31 1.97 -4.14 -2.62
C VAL A 31 2.24 -3.47 -1.27
N ARG A 32 1.30 -3.53 -0.33
CA ARG A 32 1.48 -2.96 1.02
C ARG A 32 2.65 -3.61 1.76
N MET A 33 2.80 -4.94 1.66
CA MET A 33 3.94 -5.66 2.26
C MET A 33 5.28 -5.18 1.66
N HIS A 34 5.35 -5.00 0.34
CA HIS A 34 6.53 -4.46 -0.33
C HIS A 34 6.83 -3.03 0.09
N LEU A 35 5.83 -2.14 0.10
CA LEU A 35 6.00 -0.75 0.53
C LEU A 35 6.53 -0.67 1.97
N LEU A 36 5.99 -1.46 2.89
CA LEU A 36 6.52 -1.56 4.25
C LEU A 36 7.98 -2.04 4.26
N SER A 37 8.37 -2.94 3.34
CA SER A 37 9.74 -3.48 3.24
C SER A 37 10.76 -2.46 2.78
N VAL A 38 10.34 -1.52 1.95
CA VAL A 38 11.19 -0.42 1.47
C VAL A 38 11.04 0.86 2.32
N GLY A 39 10.46 0.74 3.52
CA GLY A 39 10.44 1.80 4.53
C GLY A 39 9.25 2.75 4.49
N TRP A 40 8.22 2.48 3.69
CA TRP A 40 6.99 3.26 3.73
C TRP A 40 6.23 3.02 5.03
N LYS A 41 5.47 4.02 5.47
CA LYS A 41 4.53 3.85 6.58
C LYS A 41 3.11 3.88 6.05
N ILE A 42 2.30 2.94 6.53
CA ILE A 42 0.90 2.80 6.11
C ILE A 42 0.02 2.93 7.34
N GLY A 43 -0.87 3.91 7.34
CA GLY A 43 -1.86 4.14 8.37
C GLY A 43 -3.29 3.92 7.86
N ARG A 44 -4.21 3.56 8.75
CA ARG A 44 -5.64 3.64 8.47
C ARG A 44 -6.17 4.98 8.96
N MET A 45 -7.00 5.61 8.13
CA MET A 45 -7.75 6.80 8.51
C MET A 45 -9.22 6.45 8.57
N LYS A 46 -9.90 6.96 9.60
CA LYS A 46 -11.35 6.82 9.73
C LYS A 46 -12.00 8.10 9.22
N TYR A 47 -12.84 7.96 8.20
CA TYR A 47 -13.78 8.99 7.79
C TYR A 47 -15.15 8.69 8.40
N LYS A 48 -16.10 9.64 8.30
CA LYS A 48 -17.42 9.54 8.95
C LYS A 48 -18.11 8.18 8.69
N ASN A 49 -18.06 7.68 7.45
CA ASN A 49 -18.71 6.43 7.03
C ASN A 49 -17.78 5.45 6.29
N SER A 50 -16.47 5.69 6.24
CA SER A 50 -15.54 4.85 5.48
C SER A 50 -14.15 4.81 6.13
N PHE A 51 -13.34 3.86 5.68
CA PHE A 51 -11.93 3.79 6.04
C PHE A 51 -11.09 4.05 4.79
N GLY A 52 -10.12 4.94 4.94
CA GLY A 52 -9.08 5.17 3.95
C GLY A 52 -7.73 4.71 4.42
N TYR A 53 -6.76 4.78 3.52
CA TYR A 53 -5.36 4.50 3.82
C TYR A 53 -4.52 5.74 3.60
N LYS A 54 -3.55 5.92 4.50
CA LYS A 54 -2.51 6.95 4.39
C LYS A 54 -1.19 6.25 4.13
N TYR A 55 -0.47 6.67 3.10
CA TYR A 55 0.86 6.19 2.75
C TYR A 55 1.84 7.33 2.93
N ILE A 56 2.92 7.08 3.65
CA ILE A 56 3.97 8.07 3.91
C ILE A 56 5.26 7.49 3.33
N SER A 57 5.87 8.28 2.45
CA SER A 57 7.17 8.00 1.85
C SER A 57 8.25 7.75 2.93
N PRO A 58 9.30 6.97 2.62
CA PRO A 58 10.36 6.66 3.59
C PRO A 58 11.12 7.90 4.09
N ASP A 59 11.28 8.91 3.24
CA ASP A 59 11.92 10.20 3.54
C ASP A 59 10.95 11.21 4.18
N LYS A 60 9.66 10.86 4.28
CA LYS A 60 8.57 11.69 4.82
C LYS A 60 8.30 12.98 4.05
N SER A 61 8.79 13.10 2.82
CA SER A 61 8.55 14.28 1.98
C SER A 61 7.14 14.27 1.40
N GLU A 62 6.60 13.08 1.14
CA GLU A 62 5.31 12.88 0.47
C GLU A 62 4.32 12.04 1.30
N ILE A 63 3.05 12.43 1.22
CA ILE A 63 1.91 11.75 1.86
C ILE A 63 0.81 11.54 0.82
N TYR A 64 0.40 10.30 0.63
CA TYR A 64 -0.71 9.93 -0.26
C TYR A 64 -1.90 9.41 0.55
N LEU A 65 -3.10 9.80 0.14
CA LEU A 65 -4.37 9.43 0.79
C LEU A 65 -5.27 8.75 -0.23
N THR A 66 -5.91 7.64 0.18
CA THR A 66 -6.87 6.87 -0.63
C THR A 66 -8.17 6.68 0.13
#